data_AF-A0AAV0DX26-F1
#
_entry.id   AF-A0AAV0DX26-F1
#
_cell.length_a   1.000
_cell.length_b   1.000
_cell.length_c   1.000
_cell.angle_alpha   90.00
_cell.angle_beta   90.00
_cell.angle_gamma   90.00
#
_symmetry.space_group_name_H-M   'P 1'
#
loop_
_entity.id
_entity.type
_entity.pdbx_description
1 polymer ?
#
loop_
_entity_poly.entity_id
_entity_poly.type
_entity_poly.pdbx_seq_one_letter_code
_entity_poly.pdbx_strand_id
1 'polypeptide(L)'
;MKLAGVQIIDICLATRPHNGGLIGLEELCKILAQRRKSARENVSEDDCLRAISKLKVLGNGFEVISVGKRKLVRSVPTELNKDHNEILELAQAQGFVTVEEVQRRLNWSLGRSTDALETLLEEGLAMIDDGHRDGRRRYWFPCVSSISTFLGTDSASGTMHL
;
A
#
# COMPACT_ATOMS: atom_id res chain seq x y z
N MET A 1 -10.44 -0.52 -23.30
CA MET A 1 -11.05 -0.96 -22.02
C MET A 1 -10.77 -2.40 -21.61
N LYS A 2 -11.01 -3.45 -22.43
CA LYS A 2 -10.78 -4.86 -22.00
C LYS A 2 -9.34 -5.16 -21.53
N LEU A 3 -8.35 -4.47 -22.10
CA LEU A 3 -6.93 -4.62 -21.75
C LEU A 3 -6.54 -4.03 -20.38
N ALA A 4 -7.31 -3.06 -19.85
CA ALA A 4 -6.96 -2.41 -18.58
C ALA A 4 -7.25 -3.31 -17.38
N GLY A 5 -8.37 -4.04 -17.38
CA GLY A 5 -8.75 -4.92 -16.28
C GLY A 5 -7.76 -6.07 -16.05
N VAL A 6 -7.36 -6.76 -17.12
CA VAL A 6 -6.37 -7.86 -17.04
C VAL A 6 -5.03 -7.35 -16.52
N GLN A 7 -4.54 -6.22 -17.04
CA GLN A 7 -3.28 -5.66 -16.58
C GLN A 7 -3.33 -5.18 -15.13
N ILE A 8 -4.47 -4.64 -14.66
CA ILE A 8 -4.67 -4.29 -13.25
C ILE A 8 -4.61 -5.56 -12.39
N ILE A 9 -5.27 -6.65 -12.80
CA ILE A 9 -5.17 -7.95 -12.12
C ILE A 9 -3.72 -8.41 -12.05
N ASP A 10 -2.99 -8.39 -13.17
CA ASP A 10 -1.59 -8.82 -13.23
C ASP A 10 -0.68 -7.98 -12.32
N ILE A 11 -0.91 -6.66 -12.24
CA ILE A 11 -0.17 -5.79 -11.33
C ILE A 11 -0.48 -6.18 -9.88
N CYS A 12 -1.75 -6.27 -9.51
CA CYS A 12 -2.15 -6.61 -8.15
C CYS A 12 -1.62 -7.97 -7.72
N LEU A 13 -1.69 -9.00 -8.58
CA LEU A 13 -1.11 -10.32 -8.33
C LEU A 13 0.40 -10.25 -8.14
N ALA A 14 1.12 -9.50 -8.97
CA ALA A 14 2.57 -9.37 -8.87
C ALA A 14 3.02 -8.59 -7.63
N THR A 15 2.26 -7.57 -7.21
CA THR A 15 2.60 -6.75 -6.04
C THR A 15 2.13 -7.34 -4.71
N ARG A 16 1.16 -8.26 -4.72
CA ARG A 16 0.54 -8.83 -3.52
C ARG A 16 1.53 -9.32 -2.45
N PRO A 17 2.62 -10.05 -2.78
CA PRO A 17 3.57 -10.49 -1.78
C PRO A 17 4.23 -9.34 -0.99
N HIS A 18 4.22 -8.13 -1.55
CA HIS A 18 4.87 -6.95 -0.96
C HIS A 18 3.89 -5.99 -0.28
N ASN A 19 2.59 -6.04 -0.58
CA ASN A 19 1.62 -5.04 -0.11
C ASN A 19 0.31 -5.63 0.44
N GLY A 20 0.26 -6.95 0.62
CA GLY A 20 -0.92 -7.66 1.13
C GLY A 20 -2.16 -7.55 0.25
N GLY A 21 -2.03 -7.06 -0.98
CA GLY A 21 -3.15 -6.84 -1.90
C GLY A 21 -3.83 -5.47 -1.76
N LEU A 22 -3.20 -4.52 -1.07
CA LEU A 22 -3.63 -3.12 -0.97
C LEU A 22 -2.61 -2.21 -1.66
N ILE A 23 -3.04 -1.40 -2.61
CA ILE A 23 -2.16 -0.49 -3.37
C ILE A 23 -2.80 0.88 -3.55
N GLY A 24 -2.03 1.96 -3.45
CA GLY A 24 -2.52 3.30 -3.77
C GLY A 24 -2.97 3.39 -5.24
N LEU A 25 -4.12 4.01 -5.50
CA LEU A 25 -4.65 4.15 -6.86
C LEU A 25 -3.67 4.88 -7.78
N GLU A 26 -3.03 5.95 -7.29
CA GLU A 26 -2.02 6.71 -8.04
C GLU A 26 -0.83 5.83 -8.45
N GLU A 27 -0.34 4.98 -7.54
CA GLU A 27 0.77 4.07 -7.82
C GLU A 27 0.36 2.97 -8.80
N LEU A 28 -0.85 2.40 -8.66
CA LEU A 28 -1.39 1.46 -9.64
C LEU A 28 -1.49 2.10 -11.03
N CYS A 29 -2.02 3.31 -11.12
CA CYS A 29 -2.10 4.07 -12.38
C CYS A 29 -0.70 4.31 -12.99
N LYS A 30 0.29 4.65 -12.15
CA LYS A 30 1.68 4.87 -12.58
C LYS A 30 2.31 3.59 -13.13
N ILE A 31 2.18 2.46 -12.44
CA ILE A 31 2.69 1.16 -12.90
C ILE A 31 2.00 0.75 -14.21
N LEU A 32 0.68 0.93 -14.31
CA LEU A 32 -0.08 0.62 -15.52
C LEU A 32 0.36 1.49 -16.70
N ALA A 33 0.55 2.80 -16.47
CA ALA A 33 1.05 3.72 -17.49
C ALA A 33 2.46 3.34 -17.93
N GLN A 34 3.36 2.94 -17.02
CA GLN A 34 4.70 2.45 -17.35
C GLN A 34 4.67 1.21 -18.24
N ARG A 35 3.82 0.21 -17.93
CA ARG A 35 3.65 -1.00 -18.77
C ARG A 35 3.11 -0.68 -20.17
N ARG A 36 2.43 0.45 -20.33
CA ARG A 36 1.81 0.90 -21.59
C ARG A 36 2.61 1.96 -22.35
N LYS A 37 3.74 2.45 -21.83
CA LYS A 37 4.61 3.40 -22.55
C LYS A 37 5.03 2.87 -23.93
N SER A 38 5.14 1.55 -24.08
CA SER A 38 5.42 0.87 -25.34
C SER A 38 4.24 0.83 -26.32
N ALA A 39 3.01 1.10 -25.85
CA ALA A 39 1.75 0.82 -26.55
C ALA A 39 1.02 2.08 -27.09
N ARG A 40 1.61 3.29 -26.99
CA ARG A 40 1.07 4.59 -27.46
C ARG A 40 -0.30 5.02 -26.89
N GLU A 41 -0.89 4.29 -25.95
CA GLU A 41 -2.20 4.59 -25.35
C GLU A 41 -2.01 5.16 -23.93
N ASN A 42 -2.36 6.44 -23.71
CA ASN A 42 -2.36 7.05 -22.38
C ASN A 42 -3.57 6.56 -21.59
N VAL A 43 -3.34 6.10 -20.35
CA VAL A 43 -4.40 5.68 -19.42
C VAL A 43 -4.61 6.76 -18.38
N SER A 44 -5.86 7.21 -18.24
CA SER A 44 -6.27 8.16 -17.20
C SER A 44 -6.64 7.45 -15.89
N GLU A 45 -6.68 8.18 -14.78
CA GLU A 45 -7.22 7.65 -13.51
C GLU A 45 -8.66 7.15 -13.67
N ASP A 46 -9.49 7.85 -14.45
CA ASP A 46 -10.88 7.48 -14.74
C ASP A 46 -10.99 6.15 -15.49
N ASP A 47 -10.02 5.82 -16.33
CA ASP A 47 -9.94 4.51 -16.98
C ASP A 47 -9.65 3.41 -15.97
N CYS A 48 -8.74 3.65 -15.03
CA CYS A 48 -8.44 2.72 -13.94
C CYS A 48 -9.66 2.51 -13.03
N LEU A 49 -10.31 3.59 -12.60
CA LEU A 49 -11.51 3.53 -11.76
C LEU A 49 -12.64 2.76 -12.45
N ARG A 50 -12.89 3.02 -13.75
CA ARG A 50 -13.89 2.26 -14.53
C ARG A 50 -13.52 0.79 -14.68
N ALA A 51 -12.23 0.48 -14.87
CA ALA A 51 -11.78 -0.91 -14.95
C ALA A 51 -11.97 -1.63 -13.61
N ILE A 52 -11.58 -1.03 -12.49
CA ILE A 52 -11.74 -1.60 -11.15
C ILE A 52 -13.22 -1.77 -10.79
N SER A 53 -14.08 -0.79 -11.10
CA SER A 53 -15.53 -0.90 -10.89
C SER A 53 -16.12 -2.11 -11.64
N LYS A 54 -15.65 -2.37 -12.86
CA LYS A 54 -16.03 -3.57 -13.62
C LYS A 54 -15.48 -4.86 -13.01
N LEU A 55 -14.28 -4.84 -12.41
CA LEU A 55 -13.74 -6.01 -11.70
C LEU A 55 -14.51 -6.32 -10.42
N LYS A 56 -15.00 -5.28 -9.71
CA LYS A 56 -15.83 -5.42 -8.50
C LYS A 56 -17.09 -6.23 -8.77
N VAL A 57 -17.84 -5.87 -9.83
CA VAL A 57 -19.10 -6.56 -10.17
C VAL A 57 -18.92 -8.00 -10.64
N LEU A 58 -17.69 -8.39 -11.02
CA LEU A 58 -17.36 -9.77 -11.40
C LEU A 58 -16.98 -10.65 -10.20
N GLY A 59 -16.99 -10.12 -8.97
CA GLY A 59 -16.78 -10.90 -7.75
C GLY A 59 -15.32 -11.21 -7.41
N ASN A 60 -14.35 -10.60 -8.10
CA ASN A 60 -12.92 -10.90 -7.92
C ASN A 60 -12.26 -10.22 -6.70
N GLY A 61 -13.03 -9.69 -5.75
CA GLY A 61 -12.50 -9.04 -4.54
C GLY A 61 -11.86 -7.66 -4.77
N PHE A 62 -12.03 -7.07 -5.97
CA PHE A 62 -11.54 -5.74 -6.28
C PHE A 62 -12.46 -4.65 -5.76
N GLU A 63 -11.89 -3.68 -5.04
CA GLU A 63 -12.62 -2.52 -4.54
C GLU A 63 -11.72 -1.30 -4.43
N VAL A 64 -12.29 -0.12 -4.69
CA VAL A 64 -11.66 1.15 -4.33
C VAL A 64 -12.20 1.57 -2.97
N ILE A 65 -11.32 1.74 -2.00
CA ILE A 65 -11.63 2.29 -0.67
C ILE A 65 -10.98 3.65 -0.50
N SER A 66 -11.57 4.50 0.33
CA SER A 66 -10.99 5.79 0.70
C SER A 66 -10.40 5.70 2.09
N VAL A 67 -9.15 6.14 2.23
CA VAL A 67 -8.46 6.28 3.52
C VAL A 67 -7.91 7.70 3.57
N GLY A 68 -8.41 8.53 4.49
CA GLY A 68 -8.15 9.96 4.50
C GLY A 68 -8.43 10.61 3.14
N LYS A 69 -7.40 11.23 2.55
CA LYS A 69 -7.48 11.90 1.24
C LYS A 69 -7.09 11.01 0.06
N ARG A 70 -6.66 9.76 0.31
CA ARG A 70 -6.16 8.85 -0.73
C ARG A 70 -7.18 7.77 -1.04
N LYS A 71 -7.20 7.36 -2.32
CA LYS A 71 -7.90 6.16 -2.78
C LYS A 71 -6.92 5.00 -2.81
N LEU A 72 -7.32 3.89 -2.20
CA LEU A 72 -6.59 2.62 -2.24
C LEU A 72 -7.41 1.60 -3.02
N VAL A 73 -6.73 0.69 -3.69
CA VAL A 73 -7.32 -0.44 -4.40
C VAL A 73 -7.02 -1.69 -3.59
N ARG A 74 -8.08 -2.31 -3.09
CA ARG A 74 -8.07 -3.63 -2.45
C ARG A 74 -8.31 -4.67 -3.53
N SER A 75 -7.44 -5.67 -3.61
CA SER A 75 -7.50 -6.75 -4.62
C SER A 75 -7.74 -8.14 -4.03
N VAL A 76 -7.75 -8.25 -2.70
CA VAL A 76 -8.08 -9.46 -1.95
C VAL A 76 -9.05 -9.10 -0.82
N PRO A 77 -9.94 -10.00 -0.40
CA PRO A 77 -10.76 -9.78 0.78
C PRO A 77 -9.85 -9.63 2.01
N THR A 78 -9.86 -8.45 2.63
CA THR A 78 -9.11 -8.13 3.87
C THR A 78 -10.05 -7.38 4.80
N GLU A 79 -10.12 -7.74 6.08
CA GLU A 79 -11.03 -7.10 7.02
C GLU A 79 -10.44 -5.81 7.59
N LEU A 80 -10.68 -4.72 6.87
CA LEU A 80 -10.33 -3.37 7.34
C LEU A 80 -11.50 -2.77 8.10
N ASN A 81 -11.30 -2.53 9.40
CA ASN A 81 -12.23 -1.81 10.24
C ASN A 81 -11.83 -0.32 10.36
N LYS A 82 -12.55 0.45 11.18
CA LYS A 82 -12.28 1.86 11.40
C LYS A 82 -10.86 2.10 11.95
N ASP A 83 -10.40 1.25 12.85
CA ASP A 83 -9.10 1.39 13.50
C ASP A 83 -7.95 1.22 12.51
N HIS A 84 -8.06 0.19 11.67
CA HIS A 84 -7.10 -0.05 10.59
C HIS A 84 -7.04 1.15 9.63
N ASN A 85 -8.19 1.74 9.29
CA ASN A 85 -8.25 2.92 8.43
C ASN A 85 -7.62 4.17 9.07
N GLU A 86 -7.81 4.40 10.37
CA GLU A 86 -7.17 5.54 11.07
C GLU A 86 -5.64 5.40 11.12
N ILE A 87 -5.12 4.18 11.32
CA ILE A 87 -3.68 3.89 11.26
C ILE A 87 -3.14 4.12 9.85
N LEU A 88 -3.81 3.58 8.83
CA LEU A 88 -3.40 3.74 7.43
C LEU A 88 -3.44 5.22 7.01
N GLU A 89 -4.41 6.01 7.51
CA GLU A 89 -4.46 7.45 7.29
C GLU A 89 -3.29 8.18 7.96
N LEU A 90 -2.99 7.85 9.22
CA LEU A 90 -1.85 8.41 9.95
C LEU A 90 -0.52 8.12 9.25
N ALA A 91 -0.37 6.90 8.72
CA ALA A 91 0.83 6.47 8.00
C ALA A 91 1.08 7.25 6.70
N GLN A 92 0.07 7.92 6.12
CA GLN A 92 0.24 8.66 4.85
C GLN A 92 1.26 9.81 4.95
N ALA A 93 1.57 10.27 6.16
CA ALA A 93 2.55 11.33 6.39
C ALA A 93 3.99 10.91 6.05
N GLN A 94 4.38 9.66 6.34
CA GLN A 94 5.78 9.21 6.24
C GLN A 94 5.97 7.76 5.78
N GLY A 95 4.88 7.01 5.59
CA GLY A 95 4.89 5.61 5.16
C GLY A 95 4.90 4.57 6.29
N PHE A 96 5.12 5.00 7.53
CA PHE A 96 5.11 4.14 8.71
C PHE A 96 4.50 4.83 9.92
N VAL A 97 4.17 4.05 10.95
CA VAL A 97 3.82 4.57 12.29
C VAL A 97 4.60 3.83 13.37
N THR A 98 4.62 4.40 14.57
CA THR A 98 5.05 3.74 15.81
C THR A 98 3.84 3.59 16.74
N VAL A 99 3.90 2.66 17.69
CA VAL A 99 2.82 2.47 18.67
C VAL A 99 2.57 3.77 19.45
N GLU A 100 3.63 4.44 19.86
CA GLU A 100 3.57 5.71 20.60
C GLU A 100 2.93 6.83 19.77
N GLU A 101 3.18 6.84 18.46
CA GLU A 101 2.54 7.80 17.56
C GLU A 101 1.04 7.54 17.43
N VAL A 102 0.62 6.29 17.28
CA VAL A 102 -0.81 5.90 17.25
C VAL A 102 -1.50 6.32 18.55
N GLN A 103 -0.92 5.97 19.70
CA GLN A 103 -1.47 6.35 21.01
C GLN A 103 -1.62 7.87 21.14
N ARG A 104 -0.58 8.62 20.81
CA ARG A 104 -0.57 10.09 20.97
C ARG A 104 -1.48 10.80 19.98
N ARG A 105 -1.51 10.37 18.71
CA ARG A 105 -2.24 11.05 17.63
C ARG A 105 -3.72 10.69 17.60
N LEU A 106 -4.07 9.46 17.95
CA LEU A 106 -5.45 8.99 17.95
C LEU A 106 -6.07 8.94 19.36
N ASN A 107 -5.28 9.21 20.40
CA ASN A 107 -5.68 9.11 21.81
C ASN A 107 -6.16 7.70 22.18
N TRP A 108 -5.40 6.69 21.75
CA TRP A 108 -5.71 5.27 21.96
C TRP A 108 -4.89 4.67 23.11
N SER A 109 -5.41 3.60 23.71
CA SER A 109 -4.67 2.78 24.67
C SER A 109 -3.55 1.99 23.99
N LEU A 110 -2.57 1.56 24.78
CA LEU A 110 -1.47 0.73 24.28
C LEU A 110 -1.99 -0.57 23.66
N GLY A 111 -2.86 -1.30 24.37
CA GLY A 111 -3.43 -2.56 23.88
C GLY A 111 -4.15 -2.40 22.54
N ARG A 112 -5.05 -1.41 22.42
CA ARG A 112 -5.78 -1.16 21.16
C ARG A 112 -4.84 -0.84 20.00
N SER A 113 -3.82 0.00 20.24
CA SER A 113 -2.83 0.35 19.22
C SER A 113 -2.03 -0.87 18.77
N THR A 114 -1.58 -1.69 19.73
CA THR A 114 -0.83 -2.92 19.44
C THR A 114 -1.68 -3.92 18.68
N ASP A 115 -2.88 -4.24 19.17
CA ASP A 115 -3.78 -5.23 18.55
C ASP A 115 -4.11 -4.86 17.09
N ALA A 116 -4.41 -3.58 16.84
CA ALA A 116 -4.71 -3.09 15.50
C ALA A 116 -3.48 -3.15 14.56
N LEU A 117 -2.27 -2.87 15.08
CA LEU A 117 -1.04 -2.96 14.31
C LEU A 117 -0.62 -4.41 14.03
N GLU A 118 -0.81 -5.30 15.01
CA GLU A 118 -0.57 -6.74 14.87
C GLU A 118 -1.53 -7.34 13.83
N THR A 119 -2.81 -6.98 13.87
CA THR A 119 -3.78 -7.41 12.83
C THR A 119 -3.32 -6.97 11.43
N LEU A 120 -2.84 -5.74 11.27
CA LEU A 120 -2.32 -5.25 9.99
C LEU A 120 -1.05 -5.99 9.53
N LEU A 121 -0.24 -6.51 10.45
CA LEU A 121 0.90 -7.38 10.13
C LEU A 121 0.44 -8.78 9.70
N GLU A 122 -0.49 -9.38 10.42
CA GLU A 122 -1.05 -10.71 10.13
C GLU A 122 -1.72 -10.73 8.75
N GLU A 123 -2.41 -9.65 8.38
CA GLU A 123 -2.99 -9.45 7.05
C GLU A 123 -1.94 -9.16 5.95
N GLY A 124 -0.67 -9.02 6.31
CA GLY A 124 0.43 -8.72 5.37
C GLY A 124 0.39 -7.31 4.79
N LEU A 125 -0.36 -6.40 5.41
CA LEU A 125 -0.50 -5.00 4.99
C LEU A 125 0.58 -4.09 5.58
N ALA A 126 1.24 -4.56 6.64
CA ALA A 126 2.34 -3.89 7.31
C ALA A 126 3.62 -4.75 7.32
N MET A 127 4.76 -4.09 7.54
CA MET A 127 6.05 -4.74 7.81
C MET A 127 6.73 -4.11 9.02
N ILE A 128 7.42 -4.92 9.82
CA ILE A 128 8.20 -4.43 10.96
C ILE A 128 9.58 -3.96 10.49
N ASP A 129 10.02 -2.83 11.02
CA ASP A 129 11.41 -2.35 10.99
C ASP A 129 11.85 -2.01 12.41
N ASP A 130 12.78 -2.83 12.93
CA ASP A 130 13.44 -2.64 14.23
C ASP A 130 14.87 -2.06 14.08
N GLY A 131 15.32 -1.78 12.84
CA GLY A 131 16.71 -1.41 12.52
C GLY A 131 17.02 0.09 12.64
N HIS A 132 16.04 0.91 13.00
CA HIS A 132 16.24 2.35 13.05
C HIS A 132 17.10 2.80 14.26
N ARG A 133 17.88 3.86 14.07
CA ARG A 133 18.90 4.35 15.03
C ARG A 133 18.37 4.76 16.41
N ASP A 134 17.09 5.07 16.52
CA ASP A 134 16.43 5.46 17.78
C ASP A 134 15.92 4.26 18.59
N GLY A 135 16.10 3.03 18.08
CA GLY A 135 15.65 1.79 18.74
C GLY A 135 14.14 1.60 18.75
N ARG A 136 13.38 2.43 18.01
CA ARG A 136 11.91 2.34 17.99
C ARG A 136 11.43 1.48 16.83
N ARG A 137 10.60 0.49 17.16
CA ARG A 137 9.88 -0.34 16.18
C ARG A 137 8.96 0.51 15.32
N ARG A 138 9.08 0.34 13.99
CA ARG A 138 8.20 0.98 12.99
C ARG A 138 7.38 -0.06 12.27
N TYR A 139 6.13 0.30 12.00
CA TYR A 139 5.20 -0.48 11.18
C TYR A 139 5.07 0.25 9.85
N TRP A 140 5.67 -0.30 8.80
CA TRP A 140 5.71 0.26 7.45
C TRP A 140 4.53 -0.23 6.61
N PHE A 141 3.92 0.68 5.85
CA PHE A 141 2.74 0.40 5.03
C PHE A 141 3.03 0.69 3.55
N PRO A 142 3.25 -0.36 2.74
CA PRO A 142 3.51 -0.23 1.30
C PRO A 142 2.40 0.48 0.54
N CYS A 143 1.15 0.32 0.97
CA CYS A 143 -0.01 0.90 0.28
C CYS A 143 -0.09 2.43 0.34
N VAL A 144 0.58 3.06 1.32
CA VAL A 144 0.64 4.52 1.48
C VAL A 144 2.04 5.10 1.26
N SER A 145 3.03 4.23 1.06
CA SER A 145 4.39 4.58 0.69
C SER A 145 4.54 4.53 -0.84
N SER A 146 5.31 5.45 -1.42
CA SER A 146 5.70 5.31 -2.83
C SER A 146 6.59 4.08 -2.97
N ILE A 147 6.22 3.11 -3.81
CA ILE A 147 7.03 1.90 -4.04
C ILE A 147 8.45 2.24 -4.54
N SER A 148 8.65 3.45 -5.09
CA SER A 148 9.97 3.98 -5.43
C SER A 148 10.97 4.02 -4.27
N THR A 149 10.51 4.02 -3.01
CA THR A 149 11.37 3.92 -1.83
C THR A 149 11.98 2.53 -1.67
N PHE A 150 11.32 1.47 -2.16
CA PHE A 150 11.79 0.08 -2.06
C PHE A 150 12.84 -0.30 -3.10
N LEU A 151 12.87 0.38 -4.26
CA LEU A 151 13.83 0.10 -5.34
C LEU A 151 15.15 0.89 -5.19
N GLY A 152 15.34 1.61 -4.08
CA GLY A 152 16.47 2.53 -3.87
C GLY A 152 17.59 2.03 -2.96
N THR A 153 17.52 0.82 -2.40
CA THR A 153 18.48 0.35 -1.38
C THR A 153 19.39 -0.81 -1.80
N ASP A 154 19.57 -1.07 -3.11
CA ASP A 154 20.47 -2.13 -3.58
C ASP A 154 21.74 -1.64 -4.31
N SER A 155 22.07 -0.35 -4.18
CA SER A 155 23.25 0.22 -4.85
C SER A 155 23.97 1.29 -4.01
N ALA A 156 24.34 1.01 -2.75
CA ALA A 156 25.40 1.79 -2.06
C ALA A 156 25.87 1.14 -0.73
N SER A 157 26.58 0.02 -0.80
CA SER A 157 27.63 -0.28 0.20
C SER A 157 28.56 -1.38 -0.31
N GLY A 158 29.83 -1.01 -0.54
CA GLY A 158 30.89 -1.87 -1.05
C GLY A 158 32.14 -1.04 -1.27
N THR A 159 32.84 -0.76 -0.18
CA THR A 159 33.89 0.23 0.08
C THR A 159 35.16 0.11 -0.79
N MET A 160 35.83 1.24 -1.00
CA MET A 160 37.22 1.36 -1.47
C MET A 160 38.26 0.70 -0.54
N HIS A 161 39.45 0.45 -1.12
CA HIS A 161 40.77 0.13 -0.56
C HIS A 161 41.08 -1.35 -0.26
N LEU A 162 41.86 -1.98 -1.15
CA LEU A 162 43.33 -1.87 -1.25
C LEU A 162 43.75 -1.88 -2.72
#